data_AF-A0A938IFF7-F1
#
_entry.id   AF-A0A938IFF7-F1
#
_cell.length_a   1.000
_cell.length_b   1.000
_cell.length_c   1.000
_cell.angle_alpha   90.00
_cell.angle_beta   90.00
_cell.angle_gamma   90.00
#
_symmetry.space_group_name_H-M   'P 1'
#
loop_
_entity.id
_entity.type
_entity.pdbx_description
1 polymer ?
#
loop_
_entity_poly.entity_id
_entity_poly.type
_entity_poly.pdbx_seq_one_letter_code
_entity_poly.pdbx_strand_id
1 'polypeptide(L)'
;MAGACRAPLARQPSVPIEAEAAFEQALDRAFLVRSGALAADEHGSALLAVAERLAPDWWAVARARQDELRRSDGALAAYTLALERRTADESNAQAAYLLARLEGAGGAALFERSRVLAPRDFWPWHGLAQLALGRDDRAEAHRLERRALERARSGYERVLAYETLLQCADALREPASVDELRNAAERDLSDALPLQRARLRARCASVFLAHPDPARREQAWSQARDLLLGETLSARDQIGLFAQWLRLFGGDEGRLVQLRAIHARWPATLRHSAELPDEAGSAEPQERAAAFARLEPSRALSTYLDALPSRVREACLDGQLALDRALRFEAAGEPDARDEAARQLSVALLRLGWHAESQAFARALVRAAESAGEPTRAAGAQKLLHRAESALALERDVLDAFDAHAAGRPFVLSRHAASDKALPRSALIADVLARLDRVTQAWWPGLLVDAAQPSMQESPMLDFSPLGVLVHPGPWYGEADERAGRGTQGGEVPGLARLAAALGRFALLGRALTVGSDGCWMTKVAARREAGEQFGTRWSGTTVFCDGARFPIGPARAGAEIAGLAVHDGYWIDLASLRAWAARIDAGRAIA
;
A
#
# COMPACT_ATOMS: atom_id res chain seq x y z
N MET A 1 34.39 -45.70 0.98
CA MET A 1 34.09 -44.24 0.95
C MET A 1 34.49 -43.64 2.28
N ALA A 2 35.69 -43.06 2.37
CA ALA A 2 36.12 -42.33 3.56
C ALA A 2 35.39 -40.99 3.59
N GLY A 3 34.47 -40.80 4.53
CA GLY A 3 33.80 -39.53 4.74
C GLY A 3 34.82 -38.50 5.23
N ALA A 4 35.21 -37.59 4.35
CA ALA A 4 36.07 -36.48 4.73
C ALA A 4 35.36 -35.65 5.81
N CYS A 5 35.86 -35.72 7.05
CA CYS A 5 35.45 -34.84 8.13
C CYS A 5 35.71 -33.40 7.69
N ARG A 6 34.66 -32.67 7.26
CA ARG A 6 34.77 -31.23 7.00
C ARG A 6 35.10 -30.55 8.31
N ALA A 7 36.28 -29.92 8.38
CA ALA A 7 36.64 -29.07 9.51
C ALA A 7 35.52 -28.02 9.74
N PRO A 8 35.15 -27.75 11.01
CA PRO A 8 34.16 -26.73 11.32
C PRO A 8 34.60 -25.40 10.70
N LEU A 9 33.71 -24.76 9.95
CA LEU A 9 33.98 -23.46 9.34
C LEU A 9 34.29 -22.46 10.46
N ALA A 10 35.45 -21.81 10.39
CA ALA A 10 35.80 -20.73 11.30
C ALA A 10 34.70 -19.66 11.27
N ARG A 11 34.12 -19.36 12.44
CA ARG A 11 33.09 -18.33 12.59
C ARG A 11 33.72 -16.96 12.30
N GLN A 12 32.98 -16.11 11.59
CA GLN A 12 33.37 -14.71 11.41
C GLN A 12 33.36 -13.98 12.76
N PRO A 13 34.21 -12.95 12.93
CA PRO A 13 34.23 -12.16 14.15
C PRO A 13 32.86 -11.49 14.38
N SER A 14 32.42 -11.44 15.65
CA SER A 14 31.20 -10.73 16.04
C SER A 14 31.31 -9.23 15.74
N VAL A 15 30.18 -8.59 15.45
CA VAL A 15 30.12 -7.13 15.28
C VAL A 15 30.24 -6.48 16.68
N PRO A 16 31.06 -5.43 16.86
CA PRO A 16 31.10 -4.69 18.12
C PRO A 16 29.73 -4.11 18.49
N ILE A 17 29.37 -4.21 19.78
CA ILE A 17 28.05 -3.76 20.26
C ILE A 17 27.83 -2.26 20.06
N GLU A 18 28.91 -1.48 20.08
CA GLU A 18 28.91 -0.03 19.82
C GLU A 18 28.58 0.27 18.35
N ALA A 19 29.01 -0.58 17.42
CA ALA A 19 28.66 -0.46 16.01
C ALA A 19 27.16 -0.75 15.80
N GLU A 20 26.64 -1.78 16.46
CA GLU A 20 25.20 -2.10 16.44
C GLU A 20 24.35 -0.97 17.04
N ALA A 21 24.81 -0.38 18.15
CA ALA A 21 24.10 0.70 18.82
C ALA A 21 24.03 1.96 17.93
N ALA A 22 25.15 2.37 17.33
CA ALA A 22 25.18 3.49 16.39
C ALA A 22 24.28 3.23 15.17
N PHE A 23 24.29 2.00 14.65
CA PHE A 23 23.46 1.60 13.52
C PHE A 23 21.95 1.66 13.83
N GLU A 24 21.50 1.10 14.96
CA GLU A 24 20.08 1.17 15.34
C GLU A 24 19.61 2.62 15.57
N GLN A 25 20.44 3.46 16.19
CA GLN A 25 20.15 4.89 16.34
C GLN A 25 20.02 5.59 14.99
N ALA A 26 20.90 5.26 14.02
CA ALA A 26 20.81 5.81 12.68
C ALA A 26 19.49 5.42 11.98
N LEU A 27 19.08 4.15 12.11
CA LEU A 27 17.83 3.66 11.51
C LEU A 27 16.60 4.31 12.14
N ASP A 28 16.60 4.51 13.46
CA ASP A 28 15.48 5.15 14.16
C ASP A 28 15.36 6.64 13.79
N ARG A 29 16.50 7.33 13.71
CA ARG A 29 16.53 8.72 13.24
C ARG A 29 16.05 8.85 11.80
N ALA A 30 16.53 7.99 10.90
CA ALA A 30 16.10 7.98 9.51
C ALA A 30 14.58 7.74 9.38
N PHE A 31 14.01 6.93 10.27
CA PHE A 31 12.57 6.74 10.37
C PHE A 31 11.86 8.03 10.80
N LEU A 32 12.32 8.69 11.87
CA LEU A 32 11.73 9.92 12.40
C LEU A 32 11.82 11.12 11.43
N VAL A 33 12.91 11.21 10.66
CA VAL A 33 13.02 12.21 9.60
C VAL A 33 11.99 11.95 8.49
N ARG A 34 11.83 10.67 8.10
CA ARG A 34 10.87 10.28 7.06
C ARG A 34 9.42 10.55 7.47
N SER A 35 9.08 10.34 8.74
CA SER A 35 7.75 10.63 9.24
C SER A 35 7.49 12.12 9.48
N GLY A 36 8.49 12.99 9.27
CA GLY A 36 8.37 14.44 9.50
C GLY A 36 8.48 14.85 10.97
N ALA A 37 8.72 13.90 11.88
CA ALA A 37 8.87 14.18 13.31
C ALA A 37 10.23 14.76 13.70
N LEU A 38 11.22 14.61 12.83
CA LEU A 38 12.50 15.30 12.93
C LEU A 38 12.83 15.98 11.60
N ALA A 39 13.47 17.14 11.68
CA ALA A 39 14.08 17.76 10.52
C ALA A 39 15.24 16.88 10.00
N ALA A 40 15.43 16.86 8.68
CA ALA A 40 16.58 16.20 8.08
C ALA A 40 17.88 16.88 8.53
N ASP A 41 18.88 16.09 8.95
CA ASP A 41 20.20 16.58 9.32
C ASP A 41 21.29 15.53 9.07
N GLU A 42 22.54 15.90 9.34
CA GLU A 42 23.72 15.05 9.10
C GLU A 42 23.93 13.97 10.17
N HIS A 43 23.19 14.02 11.29
CA HIS A 43 23.46 13.17 12.44
C HIS A 43 23.20 11.68 12.14
N GLY A 44 22.19 11.37 11.34
CA GLY A 44 21.91 9.98 10.91
C GLY A 44 23.06 9.39 10.09
N SER A 45 23.56 10.15 9.13
CA SER A 45 24.72 9.75 8.31
C SER A 45 26.01 9.67 9.14
N ALA A 46 26.19 10.55 10.13
CA ALA A 46 27.32 10.49 11.06
C ALA A 46 27.30 9.19 11.90
N LEU A 47 26.13 8.76 12.38
CA LEU A 47 25.96 7.50 13.10
C LEU A 47 26.28 6.28 12.21
N LEU A 48 25.85 6.27 10.95
CA LEU A 48 26.24 5.22 9.99
C LEU A 48 27.75 5.19 9.75
N ALA A 49 28.40 6.36 9.68
CA ALA A 49 29.85 6.44 9.53
C ALA A 49 30.61 5.90 10.77
N VAL A 50 30.07 6.10 11.98
CA VAL A 50 30.60 5.48 13.20
C VAL A 50 30.49 3.95 13.12
N ALA A 51 29.31 3.42 12.78
CA ALA A 51 29.10 1.99 12.64
C ALA A 51 30.04 1.36 11.59
N GLU A 52 30.22 2.02 10.44
CA GLU A 52 31.13 1.58 9.38
C GLU A 52 32.60 1.56 9.83
N ARG A 53 33.04 2.57 10.58
CA ARG A 53 34.42 2.61 11.09
C ARG A 53 34.69 1.49 12.09
N LEU A 54 33.70 1.16 12.93
CA LEU A 54 33.81 0.12 13.95
C LEU A 54 33.66 -1.29 13.35
N ALA A 55 32.90 -1.43 12.26
CA ALA A 55 32.64 -2.70 11.59
C ALA A 55 32.60 -2.53 10.05
N PRO A 56 33.76 -2.30 9.41
CA PRO A 56 33.82 -1.95 7.98
C PRO A 56 33.40 -3.08 7.04
N ASP A 57 33.44 -4.32 7.52
CA ASP A 57 33.03 -5.51 6.79
C ASP A 57 31.55 -5.90 7.06
N TRP A 58 30.82 -5.09 7.84
CA TRP A 58 29.43 -5.37 8.18
C TRP A 58 28.45 -4.84 7.13
N TRP A 59 27.83 -5.74 6.35
CA TRP A 59 27.02 -5.33 5.20
C TRP A 59 25.72 -4.62 5.57
N ALA A 60 25.28 -4.69 6.84
CA ALA A 60 24.10 -3.97 7.31
C ALA A 60 24.24 -2.46 7.06
N VAL A 61 25.44 -1.91 7.29
CA VAL A 61 25.72 -0.47 7.11
C VAL A 61 25.65 -0.08 5.63
N ALA A 62 26.26 -0.89 4.75
CA ALA A 62 26.18 -0.68 3.30
C ALA A 62 24.73 -0.76 2.78
N ARG A 63 23.93 -1.68 3.33
CA ARG A 63 22.50 -1.78 3.06
C ARG A 63 21.73 -0.53 3.50
N ALA A 64 21.97 -0.01 4.71
CA ALA A 64 21.31 1.20 5.18
C ALA A 64 21.67 2.43 4.33
N ARG A 65 22.94 2.57 3.92
CA ARG A 65 23.37 3.62 2.98
C ARG A 65 22.66 3.51 1.63
N GLN A 66 22.51 2.30 1.08
CA GLN A 66 21.72 2.08 -0.13
C GLN A 66 20.26 2.52 0.07
N ASP A 67 19.68 2.24 1.23
CA ASP A 67 18.31 2.64 1.54
C ASP A 67 18.17 4.17 1.69
N GLU A 68 19.20 4.90 2.13
CA GLU A 68 19.26 6.37 2.12
C GLU A 68 19.35 6.94 0.69
N LEU A 69 20.20 6.35 -0.16
CA LEU A 69 20.38 6.78 -1.55
C LEU A 69 19.13 6.58 -2.40
N ARG A 70 18.35 5.52 -2.14
CA ARG A 70 17.04 5.30 -2.78
C ARG A 70 16.06 6.45 -2.54
N ARG A 71 16.27 7.27 -1.52
CA ARG A 71 15.41 8.40 -1.14
C ARG A 71 15.92 9.74 -1.67
N SER A 72 17.15 9.79 -2.18
CA SER A 72 17.77 11.01 -2.67
C SER A 72 17.60 11.10 -4.18
N ASP A 73 16.97 12.16 -4.67
CA ASP A 73 16.71 12.36 -6.10
C ASP A 73 18.02 12.27 -6.92
N GLY A 74 18.02 11.43 -7.96
CA GLY A 74 19.16 11.24 -8.87
C GLY A 74 20.35 10.42 -8.31
N ALA A 75 20.47 10.25 -7.00
CA ALA A 75 21.60 9.54 -6.39
C ALA A 75 21.57 8.03 -6.64
N LEU A 76 20.38 7.44 -6.78
CA LEU A 76 20.21 6.01 -6.98
C LEU A 76 20.79 5.52 -8.32
N ALA A 77 20.60 6.27 -9.41
CA ALA A 77 21.11 5.87 -10.73
C ALA A 77 22.65 5.84 -10.77
N ALA A 78 23.29 6.88 -10.21
CA ALA A 78 24.74 6.94 -10.06
C ALA A 78 25.26 5.80 -9.17
N TYR A 79 24.54 5.48 -8.09
CA TYR A 79 24.88 4.38 -7.19
C TYR A 79 24.74 3.00 -7.86
N THR A 80 23.68 2.78 -8.65
CA THR A 80 23.50 1.55 -9.43
C THR A 80 24.64 1.36 -10.41
N LEU A 81 24.99 2.38 -11.20
CA LEU A 81 26.14 2.33 -12.11
C LEU A 81 27.46 2.04 -11.37
N ALA A 82 27.65 2.61 -10.18
CA ALA A 82 28.81 2.33 -9.36
C ALA A 82 28.83 0.88 -8.84
N LEU A 83 27.68 0.32 -8.45
CA LEU A 83 27.55 -1.09 -8.07
C LEU A 83 27.81 -2.01 -9.27
N GLU A 84 27.26 -1.73 -10.44
CA GLU A 84 27.51 -2.50 -11.67
C GLU A 84 29.01 -2.60 -11.98
N ARG A 85 29.72 -1.46 -11.93
CA ARG A 85 31.18 -1.43 -12.08
C ARG A 85 31.90 -2.26 -11.02
N ARG A 86 31.46 -2.21 -9.75
CA ARG A 86 32.03 -3.02 -8.67
C ARG A 86 31.71 -4.50 -8.82
N THR A 87 30.56 -4.87 -9.40
CA THR A 87 30.20 -6.26 -9.67
C THR A 87 30.94 -6.86 -10.87
N ALA A 88 31.63 -6.03 -11.67
CA ALA A 88 32.56 -6.50 -12.70
C ALA A 88 33.82 -7.11 -12.09
N ASP A 89 34.18 -6.73 -10.86
CA ASP A 89 35.12 -7.51 -10.05
C ASP A 89 34.43 -8.81 -9.63
N GLU A 90 34.92 -9.93 -10.16
CA GLU A 90 34.32 -11.24 -9.94
C GLU A 90 34.30 -11.67 -8.48
N SER A 91 35.14 -11.07 -7.64
CA SER A 91 35.29 -11.40 -6.23
C SER A 91 34.39 -10.60 -5.27
N ASN A 92 33.72 -9.53 -5.73
CA ASN A 92 33.00 -8.62 -4.83
C ASN A 92 31.58 -9.10 -4.48
N ALA A 93 31.49 -9.97 -3.48
CA ALA A 93 30.21 -10.55 -3.03
C ALA A 93 29.20 -9.51 -2.51
N GLN A 94 29.67 -8.48 -1.80
CA GLN A 94 28.81 -7.43 -1.23
C GLN A 94 28.17 -6.58 -2.33
N ALA A 95 28.94 -6.19 -3.36
CA ALA A 95 28.41 -5.47 -4.50
C ALA A 95 27.34 -6.30 -5.24
N ALA A 96 27.60 -7.61 -5.44
CA ALA A 96 26.63 -8.51 -6.05
C ALA A 96 25.32 -8.59 -5.25
N TYR A 97 25.40 -8.66 -3.91
CA TYR A 97 24.23 -8.63 -3.03
C TYR A 97 23.45 -7.31 -3.13
N LEU A 98 24.15 -6.17 -3.07
CA LEU A 98 23.50 -4.86 -3.10
C LEU A 98 22.86 -4.57 -4.46
N LEU A 99 23.47 -5.01 -5.56
CA LEU A 99 22.87 -4.92 -6.90
C LEU A 99 21.66 -5.85 -7.02
N ALA A 100 21.75 -7.08 -6.51
CA ALA A 100 20.62 -8.01 -6.48
C ALA A 100 19.38 -7.42 -5.77
N ARG A 101 19.59 -6.68 -4.67
CA ARG A 101 18.51 -5.97 -3.97
C ARG A 101 17.83 -4.88 -4.80
N LEU A 102 18.55 -4.25 -5.73
CA LEU A 102 17.99 -3.23 -6.63
C LEU A 102 17.18 -3.87 -7.74
N GLU A 103 17.66 -5.00 -8.27
CA GLU A 103 16.98 -5.76 -9.31
C GLU A 103 15.77 -6.55 -8.77
N GLY A 104 15.66 -6.72 -7.45
CA GLY A 104 14.56 -7.44 -6.81
C GLY A 104 14.51 -8.89 -7.28
N ALA A 105 13.38 -9.29 -7.89
CA ALA A 105 13.22 -10.64 -8.44
C ALA A 105 14.22 -10.96 -9.58
N GLY A 106 14.67 -9.95 -10.33
CA GLY A 106 15.67 -10.09 -11.39
C GLY A 106 17.07 -10.45 -10.87
N GLY A 107 17.35 -10.10 -9.61
CA GLY A 107 18.66 -10.26 -8.97
C GLY A 107 18.99 -11.66 -8.45
N ALA A 108 18.19 -12.68 -8.78
CA ALA A 108 18.36 -14.04 -8.26
C ALA A 108 19.76 -14.62 -8.51
N ALA A 109 20.28 -14.47 -9.74
CA ALA A 109 21.61 -14.93 -10.10
C ALA A 109 22.71 -14.17 -9.34
N LEU A 110 22.50 -12.89 -9.04
CA LEU A 110 23.43 -12.07 -8.26
C LEU A 110 23.42 -12.44 -6.77
N PHE A 111 22.25 -12.77 -6.20
CA PHE A 111 22.19 -13.33 -4.84
C PHE A 111 22.89 -14.69 -4.74
N GLU A 112 22.69 -15.57 -5.72
CA GLU A 112 23.38 -16.87 -5.77
C GLU A 112 24.89 -16.69 -5.94
N ARG A 113 25.31 -15.79 -6.82
CA ARG A 113 26.73 -15.43 -6.97
C ARG A 113 27.30 -14.88 -5.67
N SER A 114 26.61 -13.96 -5.02
CA SER A 114 27.00 -13.43 -3.71
C SER A 114 27.14 -14.55 -2.68
N ARG A 115 26.22 -15.53 -2.66
CA ARG A 115 26.30 -16.70 -1.77
C ARG A 115 27.49 -17.60 -2.08
N VAL A 116 27.84 -17.79 -3.35
CA VAL A 116 29.01 -18.58 -3.76
C VAL A 116 30.32 -17.90 -3.35
N LEU A 117 30.40 -16.59 -3.53
CA LEU A 117 31.59 -15.79 -3.19
C LEU A 117 31.76 -15.60 -1.68
N ALA A 118 30.64 -15.47 -0.96
CA ALA A 118 30.58 -15.20 0.48
C ALA A 118 29.68 -16.24 1.20
N PRO A 119 30.01 -17.55 1.17
CA PRO A 119 29.13 -18.60 1.69
C PRO A 119 29.00 -18.59 3.22
N ARG A 120 29.87 -17.83 3.89
CA ARG A 120 29.93 -17.70 5.35
C ARG A 120 29.18 -16.48 5.87
N ASP A 121 28.84 -15.53 5.02
CA ASP A 121 28.18 -14.29 5.42
C ASP A 121 26.67 -14.49 5.57
N PHE A 122 26.04 -13.74 6.48
CA PHE A 122 24.60 -13.74 6.73
C PHE A 122 23.78 -13.32 5.48
N TRP A 123 24.18 -12.19 4.90
CA TRP A 123 23.38 -11.43 3.95
C TRP A 123 23.04 -12.14 2.64
N PRO A 124 23.94 -12.90 1.99
CA PRO A 124 23.57 -13.65 0.79
C PRO A 124 22.45 -14.67 1.04
N TRP A 125 22.48 -15.35 2.19
CA TRP A 125 21.45 -16.32 2.55
C TRP A 125 20.13 -15.65 2.91
N HIS A 126 20.19 -14.56 3.70
CA HIS A 126 19.01 -13.75 4.00
C HIS A 126 18.39 -13.19 2.70
N GLY A 127 19.20 -12.68 1.76
CA GLY A 127 18.73 -12.19 0.47
C GLY A 127 17.98 -13.25 -0.34
N LEU A 128 18.51 -14.47 -0.41
CA LEU A 128 17.83 -15.60 -1.06
C LEU A 128 16.56 -16.01 -0.32
N ALA A 129 16.55 -15.97 1.01
CA ALA A 129 15.36 -16.23 1.81
C ALA A 129 14.27 -15.18 1.56
N GLN A 130 14.62 -13.89 1.47
CA GLN A 130 13.69 -12.82 1.09
C GLN A 130 13.17 -13.00 -0.34
N LEU A 131 14.00 -13.48 -1.27
CA LEU A 131 13.58 -13.81 -2.63
C LEU A 131 12.63 -15.02 -2.67
N ALA A 132 12.87 -16.05 -1.83
CA ALA A 132 11.97 -17.18 -1.67
C ALA A 132 10.64 -16.76 -1.02
N LEU A 133 10.69 -15.92 0.01
CA LEU A 133 9.51 -15.30 0.62
C LEU A 133 8.71 -14.50 -0.40
N GLY A 134 9.38 -13.69 -1.21
CA GLY A 134 8.76 -12.95 -2.30
C GLY A 134 7.98 -13.91 -3.19
N ARG A 135 8.59 -15.03 -3.60
CA ARG A 135 7.97 -16.10 -4.41
C ARG A 135 6.92 -16.95 -3.67
N ASP A 136 6.60 -16.62 -2.42
CA ASP A 136 5.74 -17.38 -1.52
C ASP A 136 6.19 -18.83 -1.25
N ASP A 137 7.46 -19.13 -1.50
CA ASP A 137 8.08 -20.41 -1.15
C ASP A 137 8.56 -20.37 0.31
N ARG A 138 7.59 -20.48 1.23
CA ARG A 138 7.82 -20.35 2.68
C ARG A 138 8.74 -21.43 3.22
N ALA A 139 8.68 -22.64 2.67
CA ALA A 139 9.52 -23.76 3.09
C ALA A 139 10.99 -23.50 2.73
N GLU A 140 11.24 -23.05 1.50
CA GLU A 140 12.59 -22.70 1.06
C GLU A 140 13.11 -21.46 1.80
N ALA A 141 12.27 -20.43 1.97
CA ALA A 141 12.61 -19.26 2.75
C ALA A 141 13.02 -19.62 4.19
N HIS A 142 12.23 -20.47 4.84
CA HIS A 142 12.55 -20.97 6.18
C HIS A 142 13.90 -21.71 6.20
N ARG A 143 14.15 -22.60 5.23
CA ARG A 143 15.42 -23.34 5.12
C ARG A 143 16.62 -22.40 4.92
N LEU A 144 16.50 -21.42 4.02
CA LEU A 144 17.54 -20.45 3.72
C LEU A 144 17.79 -19.50 4.89
N GLU A 145 16.75 -19.06 5.58
CA GLU A 145 16.87 -18.16 6.72
C GLU A 145 17.51 -18.87 7.93
N ARG A 146 17.25 -20.16 8.15
CA ARG A 146 18.01 -20.93 9.15
C ARG A 146 19.50 -20.96 8.84
N ARG A 147 19.87 -21.04 7.56
CA ARG A 147 21.28 -20.91 7.14
C ARG A 147 21.81 -19.50 7.36
N ALA A 148 21.00 -18.48 7.13
CA ALA A 148 21.37 -17.10 7.45
C ALA A 148 21.63 -16.95 8.97
N LEU A 149 20.72 -17.45 9.82
CA LEU A 149 20.84 -17.41 11.27
C LEU A 149 22.13 -18.08 11.79
N GLU A 150 22.50 -19.24 11.25
CA GLU A 150 23.77 -19.93 11.56
C GLU A 150 25.02 -19.04 11.30
N ARG A 151 24.88 -18.03 10.45
CA ARG A 151 25.94 -17.12 9.96
C ARG A 151 25.82 -15.70 10.52
N ALA A 152 24.78 -15.42 11.31
CA ALA A 152 24.57 -14.10 11.90
C ALA A 152 25.69 -13.75 12.89
N ARG A 153 26.29 -12.57 12.72
CA ARG A 153 27.43 -12.07 13.51
C ARG A 153 27.02 -11.08 14.60
N SER A 154 25.79 -10.57 14.53
CA SER A 154 25.27 -9.47 15.35
C SER A 154 23.89 -9.79 15.92
N GLY A 155 23.47 -9.06 16.95
CA GLY A 155 22.11 -9.11 17.45
C GLY A 155 21.09 -8.67 16.40
N TYR A 156 21.42 -7.64 15.62
CA TYR A 156 20.57 -7.13 14.54
C TYR A 156 20.26 -8.20 13.47
N GLU A 157 21.28 -8.91 12.99
CA GLU A 157 21.11 -9.96 11.97
C GLU A 157 20.30 -11.15 12.50
N ARG A 158 20.51 -11.54 13.77
CA ARG A 158 19.71 -12.58 14.42
C ARG A 158 18.24 -12.17 14.51
N VAL A 159 17.95 -10.92 14.89
CA VAL A 159 16.57 -10.40 14.91
C VAL A 159 15.94 -10.49 13.53
N LEU A 160 16.62 -10.04 12.47
CA LEU A 160 16.09 -10.13 11.09
C LEU A 160 15.77 -11.58 10.67
N ALA A 161 16.65 -12.52 11.02
CA ALA A 161 16.40 -13.93 10.74
C ALA A 161 15.20 -14.48 11.51
N TYR A 162 15.10 -14.19 12.80
CA TYR A 162 13.95 -14.65 13.58
C TYR A 162 12.64 -14.01 13.12
N GLU A 163 12.63 -12.74 12.73
CA GLU A 163 11.43 -12.10 12.17
C GLU A 163 10.94 -12.82 10.91
N THR A 164 11.87 -13.22 10.04
CA THR A 164 11.60 -13.97 8.81
C THR A 164 11.14 -15.39 9.10
N LEU A 165 11.81 -16.10 10.03
CA LEU A 165 11.43 -17.45 10.45
C LEU A 165 10.03 -17.48 11.07
N LEU A 166 9.70 -16.51 11.94
CA LEU A 166 8.38 -16.35 12.54
C LEU A 166 7.30 -16.09 11.47
N GLN A 167 7.62 -15.30 10.44
CA GLN A 167 6.70 -15.06 9.32
C GLN A 167 6.46 -16.34 8.50
N CYS A 168 7.47 -17.19 8.30
CA CYS A 168 7.29 -18.48 7.63
C CYS A 168 6.48 -19.46 8.48
N ALA A 169 6.77 -19.56 9.78
CA ALA A 169 6.12 -20.47 10.71
C ALA A 169 4.60 -20.24 10.81
N ASP A 170 4.17 -18.98 10.85
CA ASP A 170 2.76 -18.60 10.88
C ASP A 170 2.00 -19.10 9.64
N ALA A 171 2.59 -18.91 8.45
CA ALA A 171 2.02 -19.35 7.18
C ALA A 171 1.94 -20.89 7.06
N LEU A 172 2.95 -21.60 7.59
CA LEU A 172 2.99 -23.06 7.59
C LEU A 172 2.06 -23.70 8.63
N ARG A 173 1.45 -22.89 9.53
CA ARG A 173 0.52 -23.33 10.59
C ARG A 173 1.11 -24.43 11.46
N GLU A 174 2.35 -24.25 11.90
CA GLU A 174 3.00 -25.15 12.86
C GLU A 174 3.18 -24.44 14.21
N PRO A 175 2.16 -24.38 15.10
CA PRO A 175 2.24 -23.62 16.36
C PRO A 175 3.42 -23.96 17.26
N ALA A 176 3.81 -25.25 17.30
CA ALA A 176 4.97 -25.72 18.05
C ALA A 176 6.28 -25.03 17.59
N SER A 177 6.38 -24.72 16.30
CA SER A 177 7.55 -24.03 15.74
C SER A 177 7.66 -22.57 16.22
N VAL A 178 6.55 -21.88 16.49
CA VAL A 178 6.57 -20.48 16.95
C VAL A 178 7.10 -20.36 18.38
N ASP A 179 6.66 -21.24 19.28
CA ASP A 179 7.17 -21.28 20.66
C ASP A 179 8.65 -21.71 20.70
N GLU A 180 9.04 -22.68 19.88
CA GLU A 180 10.44 -23.10 19.74
C GLU A 180 11.33 -21.97 19.22
N LEU A 181 10.89 -21.26 18.18
CA LEU A 181 11.60 -20.11 17.62
C LEU A 181 11.71 -18.97 18.65
N ARG A 182 10.63 -18.67 19.39
CA ARG A 182 10.69 -17.66 20.48
C ARG A 182 11.73 -18.05 21.52
N ASN A 183 11.66 -19.28 22.04
CA ASN A 183 12.55 -19.73 23.10
C ASN A 183 14.01 -19.80 22.63
N ALA A 184 14.24 -20.18 21.36
CA ALA A 184 15.57 -20.13 20.76
C ALA A 184 16.08 -18.69 20.67
N ALA A 185 15.23 -17.78 20.21
CA ALA A 185 15.60 -16.38 20.03
C ALA A 185 15.86 -15.65 21.35
N GLU A 186 15.13 -15.97 22.42
CA GLU A 186 15.42 -15.46 23.77
C GLU A 186 16.79 -15.88 24.30
N ARG A 187 17.23 -17.11 23.99
CA ARG A 187 18.58 -17.58 24.32
C ARG A 187 19.64 -16.91 23.45
N ASP A 188 19.41 -16.89 22.13
CA ASP A 188 20.40 -16.41 21.15
C ASP A 188 20.59 -14.89 21.20
N LEU A 189 19.66 -14.15 21.80
CA LEU A 189 19.70 -12.70 21.95
C LEU A 189 19.89 -12.25 23.42
N SER A 190 20.31 -13.13 24.33
CA SER A 190 20.55 -12.75 25.74
C SER A 190 21.46 -11.52 25.85
N ASP A 191 22.48 -11.45 25.00
CA ASP A 191 23.53 -10.42 25.02
C ASP A 191 23.28 -9.31 23.98
N ALA A 192 22.16 -9.35 23.26
CA ALA A 192 21.79 -8.35 22.27
C ALA A 192 21.43 -7.00 22.92
N LEU A 193 21.29 -5.95 22.11
CA LEU A 193 20.82 -4.66 22.62
C LEU A 193 19.39 -4.80 23.20
N PRO A 194 19.04 -4.05 24.27
CA PRO A 194 17.69 -4.05 24.82
C PRO A 194 16.61 -3.82 23.76
N LEU A 195 16.87 -2.90 22.83
CA LEU A 195 16.00 -2.58 21.71
C LEU A 195 15.74 -3.78 20.78
N GLN A 196 16.79 -4.54 20.45
CA GLN A 196 16.70 -5.71 19.58
C GLN A 196 15.85 -6.82 20.23
N ARG A 197 16.04 -7.06 21.53
CA ARG A 197 15.20 -7.98 22.30
C ARG A 197 13.74 -7.52 22.33
N ALA A 198 13.50 -6.23 22.55
CA ALA A 198 12.15 -5.66 22.57
C ALA A 198 11.45 -5.81 21.21
N ARG A 199 12.16 -5.51 20.11
CA ARG A 199 11.66 -5.67 18.74
C ARG A 199 11.25 -7.12 18.42
N LEU A 200 12.08 -8.09 18.79
CA LEU A 200 11.72 -9.50 18.61
C LEU A 200 10.48 -9.88 19.43
N ARG A 201 10.41 -9.48 20.71
CA ARG A 201 9.24 -9.76 21.56
C ARG A 201 7.97 -9.16 20.95
N ALA A 202 8.05 -7.94 20.41
CA ALA A 202 6.97 -7.30 19.68
C ALA A 202 6.53 -8.11 18.45
N ARG A 203 7.49 -8.68 17.71
CA ARG A 203 7.19 -9.56 16.58
C ARG A 203 6.52 -10.87 17.02
N CYS A 204 7.02 -11.53 18.05
CA CYS A 204 6.41 -12.73 18.62
C CYS A 204 4.98 -12.45 19.07
N ALA A 205 4.75 -11.37 19.82
CA ALA A 205 3.41 -10.96 20.24
C ALA A 205 2.47 -10.77 19.04
N SER A 206 2.96 -10.15 17.97
CA SER A 206 2.15 -9.94 16.75
C SER A 206 1.74 -11.23 16.05
N VAL A 207 2.59 -12.26 16.04
CA VAL A 207 2.22 -13.59 15.54
C VAL A 207 1.19 -14.24 16.46
N PHE A 208 1.39 -14.18 17.77
CA PHE A 208 0.46 -14.80 18.73
C PHE A 208 -0.90 -14.09 18.84
N LEU A 209 -1.01 -12.82 18.44
CA LEU A 209 -2.30 -12.12 18.35
C LEU A 209 -3.22 -12.71 17.28
N ALA A 210 -2.66 -13.31 16.24
CA ALA A 210 -3.43 -14.03 15.21
C ALA A 210 -3.72 -15.49 15.59
N HIS A 211 -3.23 -15.96 16.75
CA HIS A 211 -3.34 -17.36 17.17
C HIS A 211 -4.80 -17.77 17.46
N PRO A 212 -5.24 -19.00 17.13
CA PRO A 212 -6.62 -19.44 17.36
C PRO A 212 -7.00 -19.54 18.85
N ASP A 213 -6.04 -19.87 19.72
CA ASP A 213 -6.24 -19.95 21.18
C ASP A 213 -6.43 -18.55 21.82
N PRO A 214 -7.60 -18.26 22.42
CA PRO A 214 -7.87 -16.99 23.08
C PRO A 214 -6.91 -16.65 24.23
N ALA A 215 -6.45 -17.64 25.00
CA ALA A 215 -5.56 -17.39 26.13
C ALA A 215 -4.19 -16.90 25.65
N ARG A 216 -3.67 -17.49 24.58
CA ARG A 216 -2.43 -17.05 23.93
C ARG A 216 -2.57 -15.66 23.32
N ARG A 217 -3.72 -15.34 22.70
CA ARG A 217 -3.98 -13.98 22.21
C ARG A 217 -3.99 -12.95 23.33
N GLU A 218 -4.59 -13.27 24.47
CA GLU A 218 -4.63 -12.35 25.61
C GLU A 218 -3.25 -12.16 26.24
N GLN A 219 -2.48 -13.24 26.39
CA GLN A 219 -1.08 -13.14 26.83
C GLN A 219 -0.25 -12.30 25.86
N ALA A 220 -0.39 -12.53 24.56
CA ALA A 220 0.29 -11.76 23.53
C ALA A 220 -0.11 -10.29 23.57
N TRP A 221 -1.40 -9.99 23.79
CA TRP A 221 -1.92 -8.64 23.98
C TRP A 221 -1.32 -7.95 25.21
N SER A 222 -1.22 -8.63 26.35
CA SER A 222 -0.58 -8.06 27.54
C SER A 222 0.89 -7.73 27.28
N GLN A 223 1.64 -8.67 26.71
CA GLN A 223 3.07 -8.46 26.36
C GLN A 223 3.24 -7.31 25.37
N ALA A 224 2.38 -7.28 24.36
CA ALA A 224 2.28 -6.24 23.37
C ALA A 224 2.09 -4.85 24.00
N ARG A 225 1.05 -4.72 24.83
CA ARG A 225 0.73 -3.50 25.57
C ARG A 225 1.89 -3.04 26.43
N ASP A 226 2.50 -3.95 27.18
CA ASP A 226 3.60 -3.64 28.10
C ASP A 226 4.85 -3.17 27.33
N LEU A 227 5.10 -3.69 26.12
CA LEU A 227 6.16 -3.21 25.23
C LEU A 227 5.91 -1.80 24.71
N LEU A 228 4.67 -1.46 24.32
CA LEU A 228 4.34 -0.10 23.87
C LEU A 228 4.30 0.94 25.00
N LEU A 229 4.03 0.49 26.23
CA LEU A 229 4.10 1.34 27.42
C LEU A 229 5.53 1.54 27.92
N GLY A 230 6.46 0.65 27.57
CA GLY A 230 7.86 0.72 27.96
C GLY A 230 8.71 1.56 26.99
N GLU A 231 9.80 2.13 27.50
CA GLU A 231 10.77 2.93 26.72
C GLU A 231 11.80 2.09 25.95
N THR A 232 11.54 0.80 25.75
CA THR A 232 12.54 -0.14 25.21
C THR A 232 12.48 -0.32 23.70
N LEU A 233 11.39 0.13 23.06
CA LEU A 233 11.23 0.08 21.61
C LEU A 233 11.69 1.40 20.96
N SER A 234 12.25 1.30 19.77
CA SER A 234 12.59 2.45 18.92
C SER A 234 11.33 3.12 18.42
N ALA A 235 11.40 4.40 18.02
CA ALA A 235 10.25 5.07 17.42
C ALA A 235 9.70 4.30 16.21
N ARG A 236 10.60 3.80 15.36
CA ARG A 236 10.26 2.93 14.22
C ARG A 236 9.44 1.71 14.65
N ASP A 237 9.91 1.00 15.66
CA ASP A 237 9.32 -0.28 16.06
C ASP A 237 8.02 -0.07 16.84
N GLN A 238 7.92 0.98 17.68
CA GLN A 238 6.67 1.37 18.34
C GLN A 238 5.56 1.64 17.33
N ILE A 239 5.86 2.41 16.27
CA ILE A 239 4.87 2.78 15.25
C ILE A 239 4.48 1.61 14.37
N GLY A 240 5.45 0.82 13.91
CA GLY A 240 5.16 -0.37 13.11
C GLY A 240 4.23 -1.34 13.86
N LEU A 241 4.48 -1.50 15.16
CA LEU A 241 3.70 -2.36 16.05
C LEU A 241 2.30 -1.82 16.29
N PHE A 242 2.19 -0.53 16.63
CA PHE A 242 0.91 0.15 16.82
C PHE A 242 0.03 0.09 15.57
N ALA A 243 0.59 0.39 14.40
CA ALA A 243 -0.13 0.34 13.12
C ALA A 243 -0.59 -1.09 12.76
N GLN A 244 0.24 -2.10 13.05
CA GLN A 244 -0.15 -3.49 12.84
C GLN A 244 -1.35 -3.87 13.73
N TRP A 245 -1.34 -3.44 14.99
CA TRP A 245 -2.37 -3.81 15.95
C TRP A 245 -3.68 -3.03 15.77
N LEU A 246 -3.60 -1.77 15.35
CA LEU A 246 -4.78 -1.01 14.93
C LEU A 246 -5.58 -1.76 13.87
N ARG A 247 -4.88 -2.40 12.90
CA ARG A 247 -5.51 -3.24 11.87
C ARG A 247 -6.09 -4.54 12.43
N LEU A 248 -5.39 -5.22 13.34
CA LEU A 248 -5.85 -6.48 13.93
C LEU A 248 -7.09 -6.30 14.83
N PHE A 249 -7.21 -5.16 15.52
CA PHE A 249 -8.29 -4.89 16.46
C PHE A 249 -9.43 -4.05 15.89
N GLY A 250 -9.56 -3.95 14.57
CA GLY A 250 -10.60 -3.15 13.91
C GLY A 250 -12.06 -3.45 14.30
N GLY A 251 -12.33 -4.50 15.09
CA GLY A 251 -13.64 -4.82 15.67
C GLY A 251 -13.66 -5.01 17.19
N ASP A 252 -12.57 -4.71 17.90
CA ASP A 252 -12.43 -4.86 19.36
C ASP A 252 -12.29 -3.47 20.01
N GLU A 253 -13.43 -2.81 20.27
CA GLU A 253 -13.47 -1.43 20.78
C GLU A 253 -12.68 -1.26 22.08
N GLY A 254 -12.70 -2.26 22.97
CA GLY A 254 -11.97 -2.21 24.24
C GLY A 254 -10.46 -2.12 24.03
N ARG A 255 -9.90 -2.92 23.11
CA ARG A 255 -8.47 -2.86 22.77
C ARG A 255 -8.11 -1.61 21.98
N LEU A 256 -8.99 -1.12 21.11
CA LEU A 256 -8.78 0.15 20.40
C LEU A 256 -8.71 1.34 21.37
N VAL A 257 -9.58 1.38 22.39
CA VAL A 257 -9.52 2.41 23.45
C VAL A 257 -8.21 2.31 24.22
N GLN A 258 -7.74 1.11 24.57
CA GLN A 258 -6.45 0.92 25.23
C GLN A 258 -5.28 1.37 24.34
N LEU A 259 -5.27 1.03 23.05
CA LEU A 259 -4.25 1.49 22.10
C LEU A 259 -4.22 3.02 22.02
N ARG A 260 -5.37 3.67 21.88
CA ARG A 260 -5.47 5.14 21.86
C ARG A 260 -4.95 5.77 23.14
N ALA A 261 -5.23 5.17 24.30
CA ALA A 261 -4.70 5.63 25.57
C ALA A 261 -3.17 5.50 25.67
N ILE A 262 -2.59 4.45 25.09
CA ILE A 262 -1.12 4.28 25.00
C ILE A 262 -0.52 5.34 24.08
N HIS A 263 -1.06 5.49 22.86
CA HIS A 263 -0.62 6.48 21.87
C HIS A 263 -0.71 7.91 22.43
N ALA A 264 -1.76 8.25 23.18
CA ALA A 264 -1.92 9.55 23.81
C ALA A 264 -0.76 9.92 24.76
N ARG A 265 -0.07 8.91 25.34
CA ARG A 265 1.08 9.09 26.25
C ARG A 265 2.42 9.23 25.54
N TRP A 266 2.48 9.01 24.23
CA TRP A 266 3.72 9.11 23.49
C TRP A 266 4.22 10.56 23.36
N PRO A 267 5.53 10.77 23.19
CA PRO A 267 6.08 12.07 22.83
C PRO A 267 5.37 12.64 21.59
N ALA A 268 5.17 13.96 21.53
CA ALA A 268 4.47 14.60 20.41
C ALA A 268 5.07 14.26 19.04
N THR A 269 6.40 14.17 18.96
CA THR A 269 7.15 13.74 17.77
C THR A 269 6.75 12.35 17.31
N LEU A 270 6.61 11.41 18.25
CA LEU A 270 6.19 10.05 17.95
C LEU A 270 4.70 9.97 17.63
N ARG A 271 3.85 10.71 18.35
CA ARG A 271 2.41 10.80 18.05
C ARG A 271 2.17 11.27 16.62
N HIS A 272 2.83 12.34 16.19
CA HIS A 272 2.71 12.86 14.82
C HIS A 272 3.14 11.86 13.74
N SER A 273 4.09 10.98 14.06
CA SER A 273 4.54 9.93 13.15
C SER A 273 3.61 8.72 13.10
N ALA A 274 2.84 8.51 14.18
CA ALA A 274 2.00 7.34 14.45
C ALA A 274 0.52 7.59 14.19
N GLU A 275 0.12 8.85 14.30
CA GLU A 275 -0.84 9.47 13.42
C GLU A 275 -0.36 9.07 12.02
N LEU A 276 -0.87 7.92 11.51
CA LEU A 276 -1.15 7.76 10.09
C LEU A 276 -1.58 9.13 9.68
N PRO A 277 -0.85 9.80 8.75
CA PRO A 277 -0.97 11.22 8.51
C PRO A 277 -2.41 11.48 8.71
N ASP A 278 -2.73 12.22 9.79
CA ASP A 278 -4.11 12.57 10.04
C ASP A 278 -4.50 12.99 8.62
N GLU A 279 -5.41 12.30 7.94
CA GLU A 279 -6.81 12.55 8.17
C GLU A 279 -7.14 14.05 8.52
N ALA A 280 -6.18 14.99 8.56
CA ALA A 280 -6.14 16.40 8.17
C ALA A 280 -6.61 16.66 6.73
N GLY A 281 -7.21 15.64 6.10
CA GLY A 281 -8.18 15.77 5.02
C GLY A 281 -9.35 14.77 5.06
N SER A 282 -9.54 13.97 6.10
CA SER A 282 -10.53 12.87 6.17
C SER A 282 -11.63 13.04 7.23
N ALA A 283 -11.56 14.10 8.04
CA ALA A 283 -12.76 14.59 8.70
C ALA A 283 -13.88 14.70 7.64
N GLU A 284 -13.53 15.00 6.39
CA GLU A 284 -14.41 15.07 5.23
C GLU A 284 -15.35 13.87 4.99
N PRO A 285 -14.95 12.61 4.69
CA PRO A 285 -15.95 11.57 4.37
C PRO A 285 -16.91 11.22 5.50
N GLN A 286 -16.43 11.18 6.75
CA GLN A 286 -17.28 10.85 7.90
C GLN A 286 -18.22 12.00 8.25
N GLU A 287 -17.73 13.25 8.25
CA GLU A 287 -18.57 14.42 8.48
C GLU A 287 -19.59 14.62 7.37
N ARG A 288 -19.22 14.38 6.10
CA ARG A 288 -20.15 14.36 4.97
C ARG A 288 -21.21 13.29 5.20
N ALA A 289 -20.83 12.04 5.46
CA ALA A 289 -21.79 10.96 5.71
C ALA A 289 -22.73 11.30 6.90
N ALA A 290 -22.21 11.94 7.96
CA ALA A 290 -23.03 12.41 9.07
C ALA A 290 -24.02 13.51 8.66
N ALA A 291 -23.65 14.44 7.78
CA ALA A 291 -24.57 15.45 7.24
C ALA A 291 -25.67 14.80 6.38
N PHE A 292 -25.33 13.82 5.55
CA PHE A 292 -26.32 13.04 4.80
C PHE A 292 -27.24 12.23 5.73
N ALA A 293 -26.72 11.68 6.83
CA ALA A 293 -27.52 10.99 7.85
C ALA A 293 -28.50 11.92 8.58
N ARG A 294 -28.22 13.23 8.64
CA ARG A 294 -29.11 14.27 9.15
C ARG A 294 -30.06 14.84 8.09
N LEU A 295 -30.01 14.33 6.86
CA LEU A 295 -30.76 14.86 5.72
C LEU A 295 -30.41 16.33 5.40
N GLU A 296 -29.13 16.71 5.56
CA GLU A 296 -28.57 18.03 5.20
C GLU A 296 -27.59 17.94 4.01
N PRO A 297 -27.98 17.32 2.87
CA PRO A 297 -27.06 17.05 1.77
C PRO A 297 -26.46 18.30 1.11
N SER A 298 -27.21 19.41 1.00
CA SER A 298 -26.74 20.61 0.26
C SER A 298 -25.53 21.25 0.93
N ARG A 299 -25.54 21.30 2.27
CA ARG A 299 -24.42 21.83 3.07
C ARG A 299 -23.14 21.03 2.83
N ALA A 300 -23.22 19.70 2.89
CA ALA A 300 -22.07 18.84 2.67
C ALA A 300 -21.50 18.98 1.25
N LEU A 301 -22.37 19.03 0.24
CA LEU A 301 -21.98 19.19 -1.16
C LEU A 301 -21.38 20.58 -1.43
N SER A 302 -21.97 21.65 -0.88
CA SER A 302 -21.44 23.02 -1.04
C SER A 302 -20.04 23.13 -0.42
N THR A 303 -19.87 22.71 0.83
CA THR A 303 -18.58 22.74 1.52
C THR A 303 -17.51 22.00 0.71
N TYR A 304 -17.84 20.82 0.20
CA TYR A 304 -16.92 20.06 -0.64
C TYR A 304 -16.54 20.80 -1.93
N LEU A 305 -17.53 21.31 -2.67
CA LEU A 305 -17.28 22.03 -3.93
C LEU A 305 -16.51 23.33 -3.73
N ASP A 306 -16.74 24.02 -2.60
CA ASP A 306 -16.03 25.23 -2.22
C ASP A 306 -14.57 24.95 -1.82
N ALA A 307 -14.27 23.73 -1.35
CA ALA A 307 -12.92 23.27 -1.05
C ALA A 307 -12.14 22.75 -2.29
N LEU A 308 -12.77 22.67 -3.46
CA LEU A 308 -12.09 22.30 -4.70
C LEU A 308 -11.37 23.51 -5.33
N PRO A 309 -10.18 23.32 -5.92
CA PRO A 309 -9.57 24.36 -6.76
C PRO A 309 -10.53 24.78 -7.87
N SER A 310 -10.59 26.06 -8.22
CA SER A 310 -11.57 26.60 -9.20
C SER A 310 -11.62 25.81 -10.51
N ARG A 311 -10.44 25.50 -11.08
CA ARG A 311 -10.31 24.70 -12.31
C ARG A 311 -10.93 23.29 -12.20
N VAL A 312 -10.87 22.69 -11.01
CA VAL A 312 -11.43 21.37 -10.72
C VAL A 312 -12.94 21.49 -10.48
N ARG A 313 -13.37 22.49 -9.71
CA ARG A 313 -14.78 22.79 -9.46
C ARG A 313 -15.55 22.97 -10.77
N GLU A 314 -15.01 23.76 -11.70
CA GLU A 314 -15.59 23.96 -13.04
C GLU A 314 -15.77 22.67 -13.83
N ALA A 315 -14.93 21.66 -13.57
CA ALA A 315 -14.96 20.37 -14.24
C ALA A 315 -15.75 19.29 -13.47
N CYS A 316 -16.12 19.55 -12.22
CA CYS A 316 -16.86 18.64 -11.35
C CYS A 316 -18.37 18.72 -11.65
N LEU A 317 -18.75 18.40 -12.89
CA LEU A 317 -20.14 18.49 -13.36
C LEU A 317 -21.09 17.59 -12.56
N ASP A 318 -20.65 16.39 -12.21
CA ASP A 318 -21.42 15.45 -11.37
C ASP A 318 -21.62 16.03 -9.96
N GLY A 319 -20.65 16.80 -9.45
CA GLY A 319 -20.73 17.48 -8.15
C GLY A 319 -21.77 18.58 -8.15
N GLN A 320 -21.76 19.44 -9.16
CA GLN A 320 -22.76 20.49 -9.32
C GLN A 320 -24.16 19.90 -9.53
N LEU A 321 -24.28 18.86 -10.34
CA LEU A 321 -25.55 18.16 -10.53
C LEU A 321 -26.07 17.59 -9.19
N ALA A 322 -25.21 16.96 -8.39
CA ALA A 322 -25.59 16.45 -7.08
C ALA A 322 -26.05 17.57 -6.14
N LEU A 323 -25.36 18.72 -6.13
CA LEU A 323 -25.77 19.90 -5.34
C LEU A 323 -27.16 20.40 -5.77
N ASP A 324 -27.42 20.51 -7.07
CA ASP A 324 -28.73 20.92 -7.58
C ASP A 324 -29.84 19.93 -7.16
N ARG A 325 -29.56 18.62 -7.15
CA ARG A 325 -30.51 17.60 -6.67
C ARG A 325 -30.71 17.66 -5.16
N ALA A 326 -29.67 17.94 -4.39
CA ALA A 326 -29.76 18.14 -2.95
C ALA A 326 -30.64 19.34 -2.59
N LEU A 327 -30.46 20.47 -3.27
CA LEU A 327 -31.30 21.65 -3.08
C LEU A 327 -32.77 21.37 -3.43
N ARG A 328 -33.05 20.61 -4.49
CA ARG A 328 -34.42 20.20 -4.84
C ARG A 328 -35.03 19.27 -3.79
N PHE A 329 -34.25 18.33 -3.27
CA PHE A 329 -34.71 17.44 -2.20
C PHE A 329 -35.09 18.21 -0.93
N GLU A 330 -34.26 19.19 -0.53
CA GLU A 330 -34.52 20.02 0.64
C GLU A 330 -35.69 20.98 0.44
N ALA A 331 -35.88 21.50 -0.77
CA ALA A 331 -36.98 22.42 -1.11
C ALA A 331 -38.31 21.70 -1.40
N ALA A 332 -38.32 20.38 -1.60
CA ALA A 332 -39.53 19.63 -1.92
C ALA A 332 -40.48 19.57 -0.70
N GLY A 333 -41.58 20.31 -0.79
CA GLY A 333 -42.67 20.27 0.20
C GLY A 333 -43.63 19.09 -0.01
N GLU A 334 -43.90 18.72 -1.27
CA GLU A 334 -44.75 17.58 -1.60
C GLU A 334 -43.98 16.25 -1.50
N PRO A 335 -44.57 15.19 -0.91
CA PRO A 335 -43.82 13.98 -0.68
C PRO A 335 -43.38 13.22 -1.92
N ASP A 336 -44.23 13.14 -2.96
CA ASP A 336 -43.88 12.46 -4.21
C ASP A 336 -42.71 13.16 -4.92
N ALA A 337 -42.70 14.51 -4.88
CA ALA A 337 -41.60 15.31 -5.40
C ALA A 337 -40.32 15.10 -4.58
N ARG A 338 -40.44 14.94 -3.27
CA ARG A 338 -39.32 14.66 -2.36
C ARG A 338 -38.72 13.28 -2.59
N ASP A 339 -39.55 12.26 -2.78
CA ASP A 339 -39.09 10.89 -3.09
C ASP A 339 -38.37 10.82 -4.43
N GLU A 340 -38.90 11.51 -5.45
CA GLU A 340 -38.25 11.62 -6.75
C GLU A 340 -36.92 12.37 -6.66
N ALA A 341 -36.86 13.48 -5.91
CA ALA A 341 -35.63 14.22 -5.68
C ALA A 341 -34.60 13.39 -4.89
N ALA A 342 -35.03 12.61 -3.89
CA ALA A 342 -34.18 11.69 -3.13
C ALA A 342 -33.58 10.60 -4.03
N ARG A 343 -34.40 10.03 -4.93
CA ARG A 343 -33.93 9.03 -5.91
C ARG A 343 -32.88 9.63 -6.84
N GLN A 344 -33.13 10.83 -7.37
CA GLN A 344 -32.19 11.52 -8.25
C GLN A 344 -30.88 11.88 -7.52
N LEU A 345 -30.97 12.35 -6.27
CA LEU A 345 -29.80 12.65 -5.45
C LEU A 345 -28.98 11.38 -5.19
N SER A 346 -29.62 10.27 -4.78
CA SER A 346 -28.92 9.01 -4.54
C SER A 346 -28.16 8.54 -5.79
N VAL A 347 -28.76 8.63 -6.98
CA VAL A 347 -28.07 8.30 -8.24
C VAL A 347 -26.87 9.24 -8.48
N ALA A 348 -27.01 10.54 -8.21
CA ALA A 348 -25.91 11.50 -8.35
C ALA A 348 -24.76 11.20 -7.37
N LEU A 349 -25.06 10.82 -6.12
CA LEU A 349 -24.05 10.43 -5.13
C LEU A 349 -23.31 9.16 -5.55
N LEU A 350 -23.98 8.17 -6.13
CA LEU A 350 -23.33 6.98 -6.68
C LEU A 350 -22.38 7.34 -7.84
N ARG A 351 -22.77 8.27 -8.72
CA ARG A 351 -21.90 8.74 -9.83
C ARG A 351 -20.70 9.57 -9.36
N LEU A 352 -20.83 10.26 -8.23
CA LEU A 352 -19.71 10.89 -7.53
C LEU A 352 -18.85 9.89 -6.78
N GLY A 353 -19.30 8.64 -6.66
CA GLY A 353 -18.63 7.63 -5.87
C GLY A 353 -18.70 7.90 -4.37
N TRP A 354 -19.68 8.69 -3.93
CA TRP A 354 -19.98 8.99 -2.53
C TRP A 354 -20.89 7.91 -1.95
N HIS A 355 -20.41 6.67 -2.00
CA HIS A 355 -21.22 5.48 -1.69
C HIS A 355 -21.63 5.43 -0.20
N ALA A 356 -20.72 5.80 0.70
CA ALA A 356 -20.99 5.84 2.14
C ALA A 356 -22.01 6.94 2.48
N GLU A 357 -21.90 8.10 1.86
CA GLU A 357 -22.85 9.20 1.98
C GLU A 357 -24.23 8.82 1.41
N SER A 358 -24.28 8.14 0.25
CA SER A 358 -25.53 7.62 -0.30
C SER A 358 -26.18 6.58 0.61
N GLN A 359 -25.39 5.71 1.25
CA GLN A 359 -25.89 4.73 2.22
C GLN A 359 -26.46 5.44 3.46
N ALA A 360 -25.73 6.40 4.02
CA ALA A 360 -26.16 7.18 5.18
C ALA A 360 -27.46 7.94 4.90
N PHE A 361 -27.57 8.56 3.73
CA PHE A 361 -28.77 9.24 3.26
C PHE A 361 -29.96 8.28 3.14
N ALA A 362 -29.80 7.15 2.44
CA ALA A 362 -30.87 6.18 2.25
C ALA A 362 -31.36 5.57 3.58
N ARG A 363 -30.45 5.28 4.53
CA ARG A 363 -30.82 4.83 5.87
C ARG A 363 -31.64 5.87 6.63
N ALA A 364 -31.29 7.14 6.51
CA ALA A 364 -32.05 8.22 7.15
C ALA A 364 -33.46 8.32 6.55
N LEU A 365 -33.60 8.16 5.24
CA LEU A 365 -34.91 8.12 4.57
C LEU A 365 -35.77 6.94 5.01
N VAL A 366 -35.20 5.73 5.13
CA VAL A 366 -35.92 4.54 5.63
C VAL A 366 -36.47 4.82 7.03
N ARG A 367 -35.62 5.27 7.96
CA ARG A 367 -36.04 5.58 9.34
C ARG A 367 -37.13 6.66 9.40
N ALA A 368 -37.01 7.70 8.56
CA ALA A 368 -38.00 8.77 8.50
C ALA A 368 -39.36 8.26 8.02
N ALA A 369 -39.38 7.47 6.94
CA ALA A 369 -40.61 6.89 6.40
C ALA A 369 -41.25 5.87 7.36
N GLU A 370 -40.46 5.04 8.04
CA GLU A 370 -40.95 4.10 9.06
C GLU A 370 -41.57 4.84 10.25
N SER A 371 -40.91 5.90 10.73
CA SER A 371 -41.41 6.73 11.84
C SER A 371 -42.71 7.46 11.48
N ALA A 372 -42.89 7.79 10.20
CA ALA A 372 -44.11 8.40 9.67
C ALA A 372 -45.24 7.37 9.37
N GLY A 373 -44.96 6.06 9.44
CA GLY A 373 -45.92 5.02 9.11
C GLY A 373 -46.20 4.88 7.61
N GLU A 374 -45.21 5.12 6.76
CA GLU A 374 -45.34 5.20 5.30
C GLU A 374 -44.64 4.03 4.58
N PRO A 375 -45.26 2.85 4.50
CA PRO A 375 -44.59 1.63 4.05
C PRO A 375 -44.11 1.69 2.59
N THR A 376 -44.86 2.37 1.71
CA THR A 376 -44.47 2.52 0.30
C THR A 376 -43.19 3.35 0.16
N ARG A 377 -43.04 4.43 0.94
CA ARG A 377 -41.82 5.26 0.94
C ARG A 377 -40.65 4.53 1.56
N ALA A 378 -40.88 3.81 2.67
CA ALA A 378 -39.86 2.97 3.29
C ALA A 378 -39.32 1.92 2.30
N ALA A 379 -40.21 1.26 1.54
CA ALA A 379 -39.81 0.32 0.49
C ALA A 379 -39.02 1.00 -0.66
N GLY A 380 -39.40 2.22 -1.05
CA GLY A 380 -38.65 3.03 -2.02
C GLY A 380 -37.24 3.36 -1.53
N ALA A 381 -37.12 3.85 -0.29
CA ALA A 381 -35.84 4.17 0.35
C ALA A 381 -34.96 2.92 0.56
N GLN A 382 -35.57 1.76 0.85
CA GLN A 382 -34.85 0.48 0.98
C GLN A 382 -34.17 0.07 -0.34
N LYS A 383 -34.79 0.35 -1.50
CA LYS A 383 -34.16 0.11 -2.81
C LYS A 383 -32.93 1.01 -3.02
N LEU A 384 -32.98 2.27 -2.57
CA LEU A 384 -31.83 3.18 -2.61
C LEU A 384 -30.71 2.68 -1.70
N LEU A 385 -31.06 2.21 -0.50
CA LEU A 385 -30.12 1.64 0.44
C LEU A 385 -29.41 0.42 -0.14
N HIS A 386 -30.17 -0.51 -0.74
CA HIS A 386 -29.62 -1.71 -1.36
C HIS A 386 -28.63 -1.39 -2.50
N ARG A 387 -28.91 -0.35 -3.30
CA ARG A 387 -27.99 0.14 -4.34
C ARG A 387 -26.67 0.65 -3.74
N ALA A 388 -26.75 1.47 -2.70
CA ALA A 388 -25.55 1.98 -2.03
C ALA A 388 -24.74 0.88 -1.35
N GLU A 389 -25.41 -0.11 -0.74
CA GLU A 389 -24.77 -1.27 -0.14
C GLU A 389 -24.09 -2.16 -1.19
N SER A 390 -24.72 -2.33 -2.35
CA SER A 390 -24.14 -3.06 -3.48
C SER A 390 -22.91 -2.34 -4.05
N ALA A 391 -22.94 -1.01 -4.15
CA ALA A 391 -21.79 -0.21 -4.56
C ALA A 391 -20.60 -0.34 -3.60
N LEU A 392 -20.85 -0.27 -2.29
CA LEU A 392 -19.83 -0.45 -1.25
C LEU A 392 -19.28 -1.88 -1.22
N ALA A 393 -20.14 -2.89 -1.38
CA ALA A 393 -19.73 -4.29 -1.41
C ALA A 393 -18.89 -4.58 -2.66
N LEU A 394 -19.33 -4.12 -3.83
CA LEU A 394 -18.57 -4.20 -5.07
C LEU A 394 -17.21 -3.50 -4.93
N GLU A 395 -17.17 -2.29 -4.36
CA GLU A 395 -15.91 -1.60 -4.11
C GLU A 395 -14.97 -2.41 -3.22
N ARG A 396 -15.45 -2.92 -2.07
CA ARG A 396 -14.64 -3.77 -1.18
C ARG A 396 -14.13 -5.02 -1.90
N ASP A 397 -14.98 -5.71 -2.65
CA ASP A 397 -14.60 -6.95 -3.31
C ASP A 397 -13.64 -6.69 -4.51
N VAL A 398 -13.74 -5.52 -5.16
CA VAL A 398 -12.73 -5.01 -6.11
C VAL A 398 -11.40 -4.81 -5.39
N LEU A 399 -11.40 -4.13 -4.24
CA LEU A 399 -10.20 -3.92 -3.43
C LEU A 399 -9.56 -5.26 -3.03
N ASP A 400 -10.35 -6.20 -2.55
CA ASP A 400 -9.89 -7.54 -2.19
C ASP A 400 -9.29 -8.28 -3.40
N ALA A 401 -9.83 -8.07 -4.61
CA ALA A 401 -9.25 -8.64 -5.83
C ALA A 401 -7.88 -8.04 -6.18
N PHE A 402 -7.72 -6.72 -6.01
CA PHE A 402 -6.42 -6.03 -6.14
C PHE A 402 -5.43 -6.48 -5.06
N ASP A 403 -5.87 -6.58 -3.81
CA ASP A 403 -5.04 -6.96 -2.67
C ASP A 403 -4.64 -8.43 -2.71
N ALA A 404 -5.56 -9.35 -3.04
CA ALA A 404 -5.24 -10.76 -3.20
C ALA A 404 -4.25 -11.01 -4.35
N HIS A 405 -4.29 -10.15 -5.37
CA HIS A 405 -3.30 -10.14 -6.45
C HIS A 405 -1.95 -9.61 -5.99
N ALA A 406 -1.96 -8.49 -5.25
CA ALA A 406 -0.76 -7.92 -4.67
C ALA A 406 -0.09 -8.81 -3.61
N ALA A 407 -0.89 -9.55 -2.83
CA ALA A 407 -0.46 -10.43 -1.76
C ALA A 407 -0.02 -11.82 -2.26
N GLY A 408 -0.38 -12.21 -3.49
CA GLY A 408 -0.16 -13.54 -4.03
C GLY A 408 0.43 -13.54 -5.45
N ARG A 409 1.77 -13.64 -5.52
CA ARG A 409 2.67 -14.03 -6.64
C ARG A 409 3.49 -12.89 -7.30
N PRO A 410 4.82 -12.83 -7.08
CA PRO A 410 5.73 -12.30 -8.09
C PRO A 410 5.84 -13.29 -9.25
N PHE A 411 5.66 -12.79 -10.46
CA PHE A 411 5.86 -13.56 -11.68
C PHE A 411 7.35 -13.94 -11.84
N VAL A 412 7.61 -15.23 -11.84
CA VAL A 412 8.90 -15.87 -12.10
C VAL A 412 9.35 -15.57 -13.54
N LEU A 413 10.42 -14.79 -13.71
CA LEU A 413 11.24 -14.85 -14.93
C LEU A 413 12.26 -15.99 -14.76
N SER A 414 11.80 -17.24 -14.91
CA SER A 414 12.70 -18.38 -15.10
C SER A 414 13.29 -18.27 -16.50
N ARG A 415 14.51 -17.74 -16.61
CA ARG A 415 15.23 -17.64 -17.88
C ARG A 415 15.92 -18.94 -18.30
N HIS A 416 15.58 -20.09 -17.71
CA HIS A 416 16.20 -21.38 -18.01
C HIS A 416 15.18 -22.47 -18.37
N ALA A 417 14.22 -22.12 -19.23
CA ALA A 417 13.52 -23.09 -20.05
C ALA A 417 13.58 -22.61 -21.50
N ALA A 418 14.70 -22.92 -22.17
CA ALA A 418 14.72 -23.03 -23.61
C ALA A 418 13.95 -24.30 -24.03
N SER A 419 12.63 -24.30 -23.87
CA SER A 419 11.66 -25.07 -24.68
C SER A 419 10.24 -24.84 -24.16
N ASP A 420 9.41 -24.30 -25.05
CA ASP A 420 7.94 -24.34 -25.10
C ASP A 420 7.11 -23.61 -24.03
N LYS A 421 6.65 -22.42 -24.47
CA LYS A 421 5.46 -21.65 -24.07
C LYS A 421 5.50 -20.97 -22.70
N ALA A 422 6.26 -19.87 -22.63
CA ALA A 422 6.03 -18.82 -21.63
C ALA A 422 4.56 -18.37 -21.69
N LEU A 423 3.86 -18.39 -20.55
CA LEU A 423 2.55 -17.76 -20.44
C LEU A 423 2.68 -16.28 -20.84
N PRO A 424 1.81 -15.76 -21.72
CA PRO A 424 1.87 -14.37 -22.17
C PRO A 424 1.90 -13.40 -20.98
N ARG A 425 2.62 -12.28 -21.12
CA ARG A 425 2.75 -11.22 -20.10
C ARG A 425 1.39 -10.73 -19.56
N SER A 426 0.31 -10.91 -20.32
CA SER A 426 -1.09 -10.58 -20.03
C SER A 426 -1.80 -11.53 -19.05
N ALA A 427 -1.29 -12.72 -18.77
CA ALA A 427 -2.01 -13.75 -18.01
C ALA A 427 -2.37 -13.32 -16.57
N LEU A 428 -1.50 -12.54 -15.91
CA LEU A 428 -1.74 -12.08 -14.54
C LEU A 428 -2.74 -10.91 -14.44
N ILE A 429 -2.74 -10.00 -15.41
CA ILE A 429 -3.74 -8.92 -15.46
C ILE A 429 -5.10 -9.53 -15.84
N ALA A 430 -5.12 -10.50 -16.76
CA ALA A 430 -6.32 -11.24 -17.12
C ALA A 430 -6.94 -11.97 -15.91
N ASP A 431 -6.15 -12.54 -15.00
CA ASP A 431 -6.65 -13.16 -13.77
C ASP A 431 -7.37 -12.14 -12.86
N VAL A 432 -6.82 -10.93 -12.71
CA VAL A 432 -7.47 -9.85 -11.95
C VAL A 432 -8.77 -9.45 -12.64
N LEU A 433 -8.73 -9.19 -13.95
CA LEU A 433 -9.93 -8.84 -14.72
C LEU A 433 -11.01 -9.93 -14.63
N ALA A 434 -10.65 -11.21 -14.67
CA ALA A 434 -11.60 -12.32 -14.50
C ALA A 434 -12.19 -12.41 -13.08
N ARG A 435 -11.42 -12.04 -12.05
CA ARG A 435 -11.96 -11.90 -10.68
C ARG A 435 -12.93 -10.72 -10.60
N LEU A 436 -12.53 -9.56 -11.14
CA LEU A 436 -13.37 -8.37 -11.20
C LEU A 436 -14.66 -8.62 -11.99
N ASP A 437 -14.60 -9.41 -13.06
CA ASP A 437 -15.78 -9.78 -13.86
C ASP A 437 -16.80 -10.55 -13.01
N ARG A 438 -16.33 -11.57 -12.28
CA ARG A 438 -17.19 -12.37 -11.39
C ARG A 438 -17.79 -11.54 -10.25
N VAL A 439 -16.98 -10.68 -9.63
CA VAL A 439 -17.45 -9.78 -8.57
C VAL A 439 -18.49 -8.81 -9.13
N THR A 440 -18.24 -8.24 -10.32
CA THR A 440 -19.19 -7.33 -10.97
C THR A 440 -20.49 -8.05 -11.30
N GLN A 441 -20.46 -9.28 -11.82
CA GLN A 441 -21.67 -10.07 -12.10
C GLN A 441 -22.53 -10.29 -10.85
N ALA A 442 -21.92 -10.47 -9.67
CA ALA A 442 -22.65 -10.68 -8.43
C ALA A 442 -23.42 -9.43 -7.97
N TRP A 443 -22.85 -8.25 -8.16
CA TRP A 443 -23.37 -6.99 -7.59
C TRP A 443 -24.05 -6.07 -8.61
N TRP A 444 -23.78 -6.22 -9.91
CA TRP A 444 -24.27 -5.31 -10.95
C TRP A 444 -25.80 -5.17 -11.00
N PRO A 445 -26.60 -6.26 -10.90
CA PRO A 445 -28.05 -6.13 -10.88
C PRO A 445 -28.57 -5.26 -9.74
N GLY A 446 -27.87 -5.22 -8.60
CA GLY A 446 -28.19 -4.36 -7.46
C GLY A 446 -27.82 -2.89 -7.68
N LEU A 447 -26.86 -2.60 -8.56
CA LEU A 447 -26.36 -1.25 -8.83
C LEU A 447 -27.14 -0.56 -9.97
N LEU A 448 -27.21 -1.20 -11.14
CA LEU A 448 -27.77 -0.63 -12.38
C LEU A 448 -28.61 -1.66 -13.15
N VAL A 449 -29.87 -1.82 -12.76
CA VAL A 449 -30.82 -2.78 -13.37
C VAL A 449 -30.99 -2.58 -14.89
N ASP A 450 -30.93 -1.33 -15.35
CA ASP A 450 -31.23 -0.97 -16.74
C ASP A 450 -29.97 -0.76 -17.62
N ALA A 451 -28.77 -0.95 -17.06
CA ALA A 451 -27.52 -0.71 -17.79
C ALA A 451 -26.85 -2.02 -18.19
N ALA A 452 -26.33 -2.06 -19.43
CA ALA A 452 -25.47 -3.14 -19.88
C ALA A 452 -24.24 -3.26 -18.96
N GLN A 453 -24.03 -4.47 -18.43
CA GLN A 453 -22.90 -4.77 -17.59
C GLN A 453 -21.58 -4.68 -18.39
N PRO A 454 -20.54 -4.00 -17.87
CA PRO A 454 -19.24 -4.01 -18.51
C PRO A 454 -18.58 -5.39 -18.35
N SER A 455 -18.04 -5.93 -19.45
CA SER A 455 -17.19 -7.13 -19.42
C SER A 455 -15.75 -6.71 -19.13
N MET A 456 -15.18 -7.18 -18.03
CA MET A 456 -13.80 -6.82 -17.68
C MET A 456 -12.78 -7.37 -18.68
N GLN A 457 -13.14 -8.42 -19.40
CA GLN A 457 -12.30 -9.03 -20.45
C GLN A 457 -12.15 -8.14 -21.69
N GLU A 458 -13.05 -7.16 -21.87
CA GLU A 458 -12.99 -6.18 -22.95
C GLU A 458 -12.06 -4.99 -22.63
N SER A 459 -11.43 -4.97 -21.45
CA SER A 459 -10.55 -3.87 -21.05
C SER A 459 -9.35 -3.79 -21.99
N PRO A 460 -9.15 -2.67 -22.72
CA PRO A 460 -8.03 -2.54 -23.64
C PRO A 460 -6.71 -2.51 -22.87
N MET A 461 -5.66 -3.08 -23.47
CA MET A 461 -4.32 -3.13 -22.89
C MET A 461 -3.39 -2.20 -23.65
N LEU A 462 -2.61 -1.43 -22.90
CA LEU A 462 -1.57 -0.51 -23.38
C LEU A 462 -0.22 -1.16 -23.13
N ASP A 463 0.53 -1.44 -24.19
CA ASP A 463 1.85 -2.05 -24.10
C ASP A 463 2.93 -0.98 -24.26
N PHE A 464 3.76 -0.81 -23.24
CA PHE A 464 4.87 0.14 -23.21
C PHE A 464 6.23 -0.57 -23.37
N SER A 465 6.23 -1.75 -24.00
CA SER A 465 7.39 -2.60 -24.23
C SER A 465 8.20 -2.82 -22.93
N PRO A 466 9.55 -2.79 -22.82
CA PRO A 466 10.19 -3.43 -21.66
C PRO A 466 9.79 -2.81 -20.32
N LEU A 467 9.18 -1.62 -20.34
CA LEU A 467 8.73 -0.88 -19.17
C LEU A 467 7.49 -1.50 -18.52
N GLY A 468 6.54 -2.05 -19.29
CA GLY A 468 5.33 -2.61 -18.71
C GLY A 468 4.10 -2.63 -19.61
N VAL A 469 2.98 -3.05 -19.03
CA VAL A 469 1.66 -3.10 -19.65
C VAL A 469 0.63 -2.48 -18.68
N LEU A 470 -0.27 -1.66 -19.18
CA LEU A 470 -1.31 -0.98 -18.40
C LEU A 470 -2.70 -1.35 -18.96
N VAL A 471 -3.69 -1.58 -18.10
CA VAL A 471 -5.10 -1.59 -18.50
C VAL A 471 -5.51 -0.15 -18.77
N HIS A 472 -6.09 0.12 -19.93
CA HIS A 472 -6.43 1.48 -20.34
C HIS A 472 -7.26 2.19 -19.25
N PRO A 473 -6.76 3.30 -18.67
CA PRO A 473 -7.36 3.89 -17.48
C PRO A 473 -8.62 4.72 -17.77
N GLY A 474 -8.77 5.18 -19.02
CA GLY A 474 -9.96 5.88 -19.51
C GLY A 474 -10.18 7.26 -18.87
N PRO A 475 -11.42 7.75 -18.77
CA PRO A 475 -12.67 7.12 -19.21
C PRO A 475 -12.92 7.16 -20.72
N TRP A 476 -12.15 7.93 -21.49
CA TRP A 476 -12.33 8.05 -22.95
C TRP A 476 -11.05 7.76 -23.72
N TYR A 477 -11.21 7.29 -24.96
CA TYR A 477 -10.13 7.14 -25.92
C TYR A 477 -9.62 8.50 -26.40
N GLY A 478 -8.29 8.62 -26.47
CA GLY A 478 -7.59 9.74 -27.08
C GLY A 478 -7.33 9.55 -28.57
N GLU A 479 -6.67 10.54 -29.18
CA GLU A 479 -6.25 10.47 -30.59
C GLU A 479 -5.19 9.38 -30.83
N ALA A 480 -4.33 9.11 -29.84
CA ALA A 480 -3.35 8.03 -29.91
C ALA A 480 -4.02 6.65 -29.97
N ASP A 481 -5.14 6.46 -29.26
CA ASP A 481 -5.89 5.21 -29.23
C ASP A 481 -6.60 4.92 -30.55
N GLU A 482 -7.16 5.97 -31.17
CA GLU A 482 -7.77 5.86 -32.49
C GLU A 482 -6.73 5.50 -33.56
N ARG A 483 -5.57 6.17 -33.54
CA ARG A 483 -4.45 5.81 -34.43
C ARG A 483 -3.95 4.38 -34.22
N ALA A 484 -4.01 3.88 -32.98
CA ALA A 484 -3.66 2.51 -32.63
C ALA A 484 -4.80 1.50 -32.90
N GLY A 485 -5.97 1.95 -33.37
CA GLY A 485 -7.11 1.09 -33.66
C GLY A 485 -7.80 0.50 -32.42
N ARG A 486 -7.63 1.10 -31.24
CA ARG A 486 -8.22 0.62 -29.97
C ARG A 486 -9.66 1.06 -29.78
N GLY A 487 -10.04 2.20 -30.36
CA GLY A 487 -11.38 2.75 -30.32
C GLY A 487 -11.43 4.14 -30.93
N THR A 488 -12.62 4.69 -31.12
CA THR A 488 -12.81 6.03 -31.72
C THR A 488 -12.46 7.12 -30.71
N GLN A 489 -11.68 8.12 -31.11
CA GLN A 489 -11.41 9.29 -30.27
C GLN A 489 -12.75 9.91 -29.85
N GLY A 490 -12.98 10.09 -28.55
CA GLY A 490 -14.35 10.42 -28.12
C GLY A 490 -15.01 9.33 -27.30
N GLY A 491 -14.87 8.10 -27.76
CA GLY A 491 -15.57 6.93 -27.25
C GLY A 491 -15.18 6.61 -25.82
N GLU A 492 -16.13 6.02 -25.09
CA GLU A 492 -15.87 5.45 -23.77
C GLU A 492 -14.95 4.22 -23.88
N VAL A 493 -14.06 4.09 -22.91
CA VAL A 493 -13.19 2.92 -22.79
C VAL A 493 -13.99 1.81 -22.09
N PRO A 494 -14.13 0.61 -22.69
CA PRO A 494 -14.92 -0.49 -22.13
C PRO A 494 -14.21 -1.15 -20.94
N GLY A 495 -14.84 -2.20 -20.39
CA GLY A 495 -14.29 -2.99 -19.29
C GLY A 495 -14.05 -2.20 -18.00
N LEU A 496 -12.85 -2.30 -17.44
CA LEU A 496 -12.49 -1.75 -16.13
C LEU A 496 -12.72 -0.24 -16.04
N ALA A 497 -12.37 0.52 -17.09
CA ALA A 497 -12.56 1.96 -17.11
C ALA A 497 -14.05 2.34 -17.04
N ARG A 498 -14.91 1.62 -17.78
CA ARG A 498 -16.37 1.82 -17.74
C ARG A 498 -16.96 1.45 -16.38
N LEU A 499 -16.52 0.35 -15.78
CA LEU A 499 -16.92 -0.04 -14.42
C LEU A 499 -16.55 1.04 -13.41
N ALA A 500 -15.29 1.47 -13.41
CA ALA A 500 -14.81 2.51 -12.52
C ALA A 500 -15.60 3.81 -12.71
N ALA A 501 -15.79 4.25 -13.96
CA ALA A 501 -16.56 5.46 -14.26
C ALA A 501 -18.02 5.36 -13.79
N ALA A 502 -18.67 4.20 -13.92
CA ALA A 502 -20.04 3.96 -13.46
C ALA A 502 -20.18 4.03 -11.92
N LEU A 503 -19.09 3.76 -11.20
CA LEU A 503 -19.00 3.83 -9.75
C LEU A 503 -18.45 5.17 -9.23
N GLY A 504 -18.27 6.17 -10.08
CA GLY A 504 -17.62 7.43 -9.67
C GLY A 504 -16.18 7.22 -9.20
N ARG A 505 -15.50 6.28 -9.85
CA ARG A 505 -14.12 5.87 -9.55
C ARG A 505 -13.23 6.05 -10.76
N PHE A 506 -11.94 6.04 -10.47
CA PHE A 506 -10.88 5.93 -11.44
C PHE A 506 -9.97 4.77 -11.02
N ALA A 507 -9.65 3.91 -11.96
CA ALA A 507 -8.88 2.70 -11.72
C ALA A 507 -7.59 2.74 -12.53
N LEU A 508 -6.46 2.52 -11.86
CA LEU A 508 -5.20 2.15 -12.53
C LEU A 508 -4.94 0.69 -12.21
N LEU A 509 -4.66 -0.09 -13.24
CA LEU A 509 -4.23 -1.48 -13.09
C LEU A 509 -3.18 -1.74 -14.15
N GLY A 510 -2.01 -2.20 -13.77
CA GLY A 510 -0.96 -2.48 -14.72
C GLY A 510 0.10 -3.39 -14.14
N ARG A 511 1.17 -3.50 -14.91
CA ARG A 511 2.40 -4.18 -14.54
C ARG A 511 3.57 -3.40 -15.07
N ALA A 512 4.47 -2.98 -14.20
CA ALA A 512 5.74 -2.40 -14.59
C ALA A 512 6.91 -3.36 -14.32
N LEU A 513 8.06 -3.05 -14.92
CA LEU A 513 9.23 -3.93 -14.92
C LEU A 513 9.76 -4.23 -13.51
N THR A 514 9.91 -3.21 -12.66
CA THR A 514 10.58 -3.38 -11.35
C THR A 514 9.58 -3.69 -10.24
N VAL A 515 8.38 -3.11 -10.31
CA VAL A 515 7.35 -3.25 -9.27
C VAL A 515 6.41 -4.43 -9.50
N GLY A 516 6.43 -5.05 -10.68
CA GLY A 516 5.49 -6.11 -11.03
C GLY A 516 4.09 -5.55 -11.27
N SER A 517 3.06 -6.38 -11.04
CA SER A 517 1.67 -5.96 -11.22
C SER A 517 1.17 -5.19 -10.01
N ASP A 518 0.53 -4.05 -10.23
CA ASP A 518 0.01 -3.19 -9.17
C ASP A 518 -1.13 -2.33 -9.71
N GLY A 519 -1.84 -1.63 -8.83
CA GLY A 519 -2.96 -0.78 -9.24
C GLY A 519 -3.43 0.15 -8.14
N CYS A 520 -4.39 1.02 -8.46
CA CYS A 520 -5.05 1.88 -7.50
C CYS A 520 -6.53 2.08 -7.87
N TRP A 521 -7.37 2.31 -6.86
CA TRP A 521 -8.78 2.64 -6.99
C TRP A 521 -9.07 3.95 -6.25
N MET A 522 -9.48 4.98 -6.98
CA MET A 522 -9.58 6.35 -6.47
C MET A 522 -10.97 6.92 -6.71
N THR A 523 -11.43 7.81 -5.84
CA THR A 523 -12.68 8.57 -6.06
C THR A 523 -12.47 9.56 -7.18
N LYS A 524 -13.25 9.47 -8.26
CA LYS A 524 -13.16 10.41 -9.39
C LYS A 524 -13.98 11.67 -9.06
N VAL A 525 -13.32 12.81 -9.07
CA VAL A 525 -13.94 14.13 -8.88
C VAL A 525 -14.38 14.72 -10.21
N ALA A 526 -13.48 14.72 -11.19
CA ALA A 526 -13.71 15.29 -12.49
C ALA A 526 -12.81 14.63 -13.54
N ALA A 527 -13.20 14.71 -14.82
CA ALA A 527 -12.35 14.35 -15.93
C ALA A 527 -12.50 15.40 -17.03
N ARG A 528 -11.38 15.91 -17.55
CA ARG A 528 -11.36 16.88 -18.64
C ARG A 528 -10.49 16.37 -19.76
N ARG A 529 -10.91 16.61 -21.00
CA ARG A 529 -9.96 16.57 -22.11
C ARG A 529 -9.22 17.88 -22.15
N GLU A 530 -7.91 17.78 -22.25
CA GLU A 530 -7.01 18.90 -22.28
C GLU A 530 -6.06 18.74 -23.46
N ALA A 531 -5.68 19.87 -24.03
CA ALA A 531 -4.65 19.94 -25.05
C ALA A 531 -3.85 21.23 -24.84
N GLY A 532 -2.58 21.19 -25.21
CA GLY A 532 -1.69 22.32 -25.02
C GLY A 532 -0.32 22.07 -25.63
N GLU A 533 0.64 22.91 -25.24
CA GLU A 533 2.04 22.76 -25.60
C GLU A 533 2.88 22.79 -24.32
N GLN A 534 3.74 21.80 -24.14
CA GLN A 534 4.66 21.73 -23.02
C GLN A 534 6.07 21.44 -23.55
N PHE A 535 7.03 22.29 -23.19
CA PHE A 535 8.42 22.20 -23.68
C PHE A 535 8.54 22.14 -25.21
N GLY A 536 7.71 22.90 -25.94
CA GLY A 536 7.72 22.91 -27.41
C GLY A 536 7.01 21.71 -28.07
N THR A 537 6.41 20.81 -27.28
CA THR A 537 5.69 19.64 -27.79
C THR A 537 4.20 19.78 -27.54
N ARG A 538 3.40 19.67 -28.61
CA ARG A 538 1.93 19.63 -28.48
C ARG A 538 1.51 18.34 -27.80
N TRP A 539 0.57 18.44 -26.86
CA TRP A 539 -0.03 17.31 -26.19
C TRP A 539 -1.54 17.45 -26.20
N SER A 540 -2.22 16.30 -26.16
CA SER A 540 -3.66 16.21 -25.92
C SER A 540 -3.93 14.92 -25.16
N GLY A 541 -4.77 14.97 -24.14
CA GLY A 541 -5.08 13.81 -23.32
C GLY A 541 -6.27 14.05 -22.41
N THR A 542 -6.52 13.09 -21.51
CA THR A 542 -7.52 13.25 -20.45
C THR A 542 -6.81 13.48 -19.13
N THR A 543 -7.21 14.55 -18.44
CA THR A 543 -6.82 14.84 -17.06
C THR A 543 -7.94 14.39 -16.13
N VAL A 544 -7.67 13.42 -15.26
CA VAL A 544 -8.61 12.92 -14.25
C VAL A 544 -8.25 13.48 -12.88
N PHE A 545 -9.15 14.21 -12.26
CA PHE A 545 -8.99 14.69 -10.88
C PHE A 545 -9.59 13.64 -9.94
N CYS A 546 -8.80 13.20 -8.98
CA CYS A 546 -9.17 12.17 -8.02
C CYS A 546 -9.03 12.71 -6.59
N ASP A 547 -9.81 12.17 -5.66
CA ASP A 547 -9.77 12.57 -4.25
C ASP A 547 -9.45 11.37 -3.37
N GLY A 548 -8.14 11.17 -3.15
CA GLY A 548 -7.60 10.10 -2.33
C GLY A 548 -7.68 8.72 -2.99
N ALA A 549 -6.65 7.91 -2.73
CA ALA A 549 -6.70 6.48 -3.00
C ALA A 549 -7.35 5.77 -1.81
N ARG A 550 -8.36 4.93 -2.06
CA ARG A 550 -9.03 4.13 -1.02
C ARG A 550 -8.10 3.11 -0.35
N PHE A 551 -7.00 2.82 -1.01
CA PHE A 551 -5.82 2.16 -0.45
C PHE A 551 -4.58 2.97 -0.85
N PRO A 552 -3.73 3.35 0.11
CA PRO A 552 -2.46 3.97 -0.23
C PRO A 552 -1.62 2.96 -1.01
N ILE A 553 -0.96 3.42 -2.07
CA ILE A 553 0.08 2.63 -2.72
C ILE A 553 1.10 2.29 -1.62
N GLY A 554 1.33 1.00 -1.36
CA GLY A 554 2.07 0.57 -0.17
C GLY A 554 3.47 1.24 -0.09
N PRO A 555 4.09 1.42 1.09
CA PRO A 555 5.35 2.15 1.20
C PRO A 555 6.54 1.55 0.42
N ALA A 556 6.46 0.30 -0.04
CA ALA A 556 7.41 -0.35 -0.94
C ALA A 556 7.10 -0.14 -2.44
N ARG A 557 5.91 0.40 -2.74
CA ARG A 557 5.32 0.62 -4.06
C ARG A 557 5.09 2.11 -4.21
N ALA A 558 6.10 2.83 -4.70
CA ALA A 558 5.88 4.23 -5.06
C ALA A 558 4.79 4.40 -6.13
N GLY A 559 4.35 3.32 -6.80
CA GLY A 559 3.43 3.35 -7.94
C GLY A 559 3.97 4.17 -9.11
N ALA A 560 5.08 4.88 -8.93
CA ALA A 560 5.66 5.88 -9.80
C ALA A 560 5.99 5.31 -11.16
N GLU A 561 6.24 4.01 -11.27
CA GLU A 561 6.42 3.35 -12.55
C GLU A 561 5.10 3.11 -13.27
N ILE A 562 4.06 2.57 -12.62
CA ILE A 562 2.74 2.37 -13.26
C ILE A 562 2.06 3.72 -13.51
N ALA A 563 2.16 4.63 -12.55
CA ALA A 563 1.84 6.03 -12.70
C ALA A 563 2.63 6.65 -13.87
N GLY A 564 3.95 6.49 -13.90
CA GLY A 564 4.80 6.98 -14.97
C GLY A 564 4.39 6.45 -16.34
N LEU A 565 4.01 5.18 -16.44
CA LEU A 565 3.43 4.57 -17.63
C LEU A 565 2.10 5.23 -18.01
N ALA A 566 1.22 5.44 -17.04
CA ALA A 566 -0.09 6.07 -17.25
C ALA A 566 0.02 7.54 -17.70
N VAL A 567 1.07 8.27 -17.31
CA VAL A 567 1.33 9.67 -17.73
C VAL A 567 1.42 9.78 -19.26
N HIS A 568 1.80 8.71 -19.96
CA HIS A 568 1.91 8.72 -21.42
C HIS A 568 0.56 8.76 -22.14
N ASP A 569 -0.54 8.33 -21.51
CA ASP A 569 -1.89 8.33 -22.10
C ASP A 569 -2.83 9.38 -21.48
N GLY A 570 -2.44 10.00 -20.37
CA GLY A 570 -3.19 11.07 -19.72
C GLY A 570 -2.61 11.47 -18.38
N TYR A 571 -3.18 12.48 -17.74
CA TYR A 571 -2.79 12.90 -16.40
C TYR A 571 -3.86 12.46 -15.40
N TRP A 572 -3.44 12.10 -14.19
CA TRP A 572 -4.35 12.14 -13.05
C TRP A 572 -3.72 12.95 -11.92
N ILE A 573 -4.57 13.63 -11.18
CA ILE A 573 -4.17 14.53 -10.11
C ILE A 573 -4.90 14.07 -8.85
N ASP A 574 -4.14 13.60 -7.87
CA ASP A 574 -4.68 13.32 -6.54
C ASP A 574 -4.73 14.60 -5.71
N LEU A 575 -5.95 15.11 -5.54
CA LEU A 575 -6.24 16.33 -4.81
C LEU A 575 -5.90 16.19 -3.32
N ALA A 576 -6.05 15.01 -2.74
CA ALA A 576 -5.69 14.76 -1.34
C ALA A 576 -4.18 14.93 -1.14
N SER A 577 -3.38 14.33 -2.03
CA SER A 577 -1.91 14.51 -2.05
C SER A 577 -1.50 15.97 -2.25
N LEU A 578 -2.18 16.71 -3.16
CA LEU A 578 -1.91 18.14 -3.36
C LEU A 578 -2.24 18.99 -2.13
N ARG A 579 -3.38 18.75 -1.47
CA ARG A 579 -3.76 19.44 -0.23
C ARG A 579 -2.74 19.19 0.87
N ALA A 580 -2.34 17.93 1.06
CA ALA A 580 -1.31 17.56 2.04
C ALA A 580 0.04 18.24 1.74
N TRP A 581 0.43 18.29 0.47
CA TRP A 581 1.65 18.99 0.06
C TRP A 581 1.57 20.51 0.29
N ALA A 582 0.45 21.15 -0.04
CA ALA A 582 0.23 22.57 0.21
C ALA A 582 0.28 22.90 1.71
N ALA A 583 -0.42 22.12 2.55
CA ALA A 583 -0.39 22.27 4.00
C ALA A 583 1.04 22.16 4.58
N ARG A 584 1.87 21.25 4.03
CA ARG A 584 3.28 21.13 4.42
C ARG A 584 4.11 22.36 4.04
N ILE A 585 3.86 22.97 2.88
CA ILE A 585 4.54 24.21 2.48
C ILE A 585 4.17 25.34 3.44
N ASP A 586 2.88 25.48 3.75
CA ASP A 586 2.39 26.54 4.62
C ASP A 586 2.91 26.38 6.06
N ALA A 587 2.94 25.14 6.58
CA ALA A 587 3.55 24.84 7.87
C ALA A 587 5.06 25.12 7.88
N GLY A 588 5.78 24.76 6.81
CA GLY A 588 7.21 25.05 6.66
C GLY A 588 7.52 26.55 6.61
N ARG A 589 6.63 27.36 6.02
CA ARG A 589 6.73 28.82 6.01
C ARG A 589 6.41 29.49 7.34
N ALA A 590 5.68 28.82 8.23
CA ALA A 590 5.39 29.33 9.58
C ALA A 590 6.54 29.10 10.58
N ILE A 591 7.48 28.21 10.23
CA ILE A 591 8.65 27.85 11.06
C ILE A 591 9.90 28.66 10.66
N ALA A 592 9.94 29.22 9.44
CA ALA A 592 10.96 30.13 8.95
C ALA A 592 10.58 31.59 9.23
#